data_AF-A0A7R9YND3-F1
#
_entry.id   AF-A0A7R9YND3-F1
#
_cell.length_a   1.000
_cell.length_b   1.000
_cell.length_c   1.000
_cell.angle_alpha   90.00
_cell.angle_beta   90.00
_cell.angle_gamma   90.00
#
_symmetry.space_group_name_H-M   'P 1'
#
loop_
_entity.id
_entity.type
_entity.pdbx_description
1 polymer ?
#
loop_
_entity_poly.entity_id
_entity_poly.type
_entity_poly.pdbx_seq_one_letter_code
_entity_poly.pdbx_strand_id
1 'polypeptide(L)'
;DDAPHPAALVSQTSCAGLLETVNRQFGHSLELFVLRQGGVVLSEEDVLERCRAVDLDGTGFTLETIVCHDDGESCDVSERRVLFNRSCSSVEEIEDALCRLLLVSD
;
A
#
# COMPACT_ATOMS: atom_id res chain seq x y z
N ASP A 1 -4.54 29.01 -7.38
CA ASP A 1 -5.06 27.65 -7.34
C ASP A 1 -3.95 26.78 -6.77
N ASP A 2 -3.86 26.78 -5.44
CA ASP A 2 -2.70 26.32 -4.67
C ASP A 2 -3.13 25.05 -3.94
N ALA A 3 -2.83 23.90 -4.53
CA ALA A 3 -3.05 22.62 -3.86
C ALA A 3 -2.00 22.49 -2.74
N PRO A 4 -2.39 22.20 -1.49
CA PRO A 4 -1.45 22.01 -0.41
C PRO A 4 -0.62 20.75 -0.68
N HIS A 5 0.63 20.93 -1.09
CA HIS A 5 1.62 19.87 -1.06
C HIS A 5 1.79 19.41 0.41
N PRO A 6 1.57 18.14 0.76
CA PRO A 6 1.78 17.65 2.11
C PRO A 6 3.27 17.37 2.36
N ALA A 7 4.11 18.42 2.31
CA ALA A 7 5.56 18.31 2.52
C ALA A 7 5.99 18.55 3.98
N ALA A 8 5.09 18.56 4.95
CA ALA A 8 5.37 19.12 6.28
C ALA A 8 5.01 18.23 7.49
N LEU A 9 5.16 16.90 7.40
CA LEU A 9 4.98 16.00 8.56
C LEU A 9 6.17 15.06 8.84
N VAL A 10 7.22 15.07 8.00
CA VAL A 10 8.31 14.07 8.05
C VAL A 10 9.46 14.56 8.94
N SER A 11 9.25 14.64 10.25
CA SER A 11 10.38 14.86 11.17
C SER A 11 10.43 13.96 12.40
N GLN A 12 9.47 13.05 12.62
CA GLN A 12 9.51 12.14 13.78
C GLN A 12 8.83 10.78 13.58
N THR A 13 8.72 10.28 12.35
CA THR A 13 8.06 9.00 12.10
C THR A 13 9.02 7.83 12.38
N SER A 14 8.98 7.32 13.62
CA SER A 14 9.36 5.91 13.90
C SER A 14 8.73 4.98 12.85
N CYS A 15 9.36 3.85 12.48
CA CYS A 15 8.87 2.97 11.41
C CYS A 15 7.36 2.63 11.49
N ALA A 16 6.80 2.53 12.71
CA ALA A 16 5.35 2.36 12.91
C ALA A 16 4.49 3.54 12.41
N GLY A 17 4.96 4.78 12.60
CA GLY A 17 4.29 5.98 12.09
C GLY A 17 4.44 6.14 10.58
N LEU A 18 5.52 5.62 10.00
CA LEU A 18 5.66 5.57 8.55
C LEU A 18 4.62 4.63 7.92
N LEU A 19 4.48 3.42 8.45
CA LEU A 19 3.48 2.46 7.96
C LEU A 19 2.06 3.02 8.05
N GLU A 20 1.73 3.69 9.16
CA GLU A 20 0.43 4.37 9.32
C GLU A 20 0.26 5.51 8.30
N THR A 21 1.31 6.31 8.08
CA THR A 21 1.32 7.39 7.08
C THR A 21 1.12 6.83 5.68
N VAL A 22 1.80 5.74 5.33
CA VAL A 22 1.68 5.08 4.04
C VAL A 22 0.27 4.56 3.82
N ASN A 23 -0.29 3.85 4.80
CA ASN A 23 -1.68 3.37 4.71
C ASN A 23 -2.69 4.52 4.59
N ARG A 24 -2.45 5.64 5.27
CA ARG A 24 -3.35 6.80 5.23
C ARG A 24 -3.25 7.58 3.91
N GLN A 25 -2.02 7.83 3.41
CA GLN A 25 -1.80 8.61 2.19
C GLN A 25 -2.00 7.78 0.92
N PHE A 26 -1.55 6.53 0.93
CA PHE A 26 -1.49 5.67 -0.25
C PHE A 26 -2.50 4.51 -0.21
N GLY A 27 -3.35 4.40 0.83
CA GLY A 27 -4.32 3.30 0.96
C GLY A 27 -5.14 3.05 -0.32
N HIS A 28 -5.71 4.12 -0.89
CA HIS A 28 -6.47 4.02 -2.14
C HIS A 28 -5.62 3.57 -3.33
N SER A 29 -4.38 4.06 -3.43
CA SER A 29 -3.45 3.65 -4.48
C SER A 29 -2.98 2.20 -4.31
N LEU A 30 -2.83 1.73 -3.07
CA LEU A 30 -2.49 0.34 -2.75
C LEU A 30 -3.62 -0.60 -3.14
N GLU A 31 -4.88 -0.22 -2.90
CA GLU A 31 -6.06 -0.94 -3.38
C GLU A 31 -6.05 -1.07 -4.91
N LEU A 32 -5.87 0.05 -5.63
CA LEU A 32 -5.78 0.05 -7.09
C LEU A 32 -4.60 -0.79 -7.60
N PHE A 33 -3.46 -0.72 -6.93
CA PHE A 33 -2.28 -1.53 -7.25
C PHE A 33 -2.56 -3.02 -7.10
N VAL A 34 -3.26 -3.44 -6.05
CA VAL A 34 -3.67 -4.84 -5.86
C VAL A 34 -4.61 -5.31 -6.96
N LEU A 35 -5.61 -4.50 -7.31
CA LEU A 35 -6.60 -4.81 -8.34
C LEU A 35 -5.97 -4.90 -9.74
N ARG A 36 -4.96 -4.08 -10.02
CA ARG A 36 -4.30 -4.00 -11.34
C ARG A 36 -3.09 -4.92 -11.48
N GLN A 37 -2.21 -4.95 -10.48
CA GLN A 37 -0.91 -5.63 -10.51
C GLN A 37 -0.76 -6.74 -9.46
N GLY A 38 -1.53 -6.70 -8.37
CA GLY A 38 -1.46 -7.67 -7.28
C GLY A 38 -1.86 -9.08 -7.68
N GLY A 39 -2.52 -9.25 -8.83
CA GLY A 39 -3.00 -10.55 -9.31
C GLY A 39 -4.18 -11.09 -8.50
N VAL A 40 -4.82 -10.23 -7.71
CA VAL A 40 -6.06 -10.57 -7.02
C VAL A 40 -7.17 -10.48 -8.05
N VAL A 41 -7.58 -11.65 -8.54
CA VAL A 41 -8.75 -11.77 -9.41
C VAL A 41 -9.96 -11.80 -8.49
N LEU A 42 -10.64 -10.66 -8.35
CA LEU A 42 -11.93 -10.61 -7.70
C LEU A 42 -12.97 -11.16 -8.69
N SER A 43 -13.75 -12.13 -8.26
CA SER A 43 -14.99 -12.55 -8.93
C SER A 43 -16.08 -11.51 -8.66
N GLU A 44 -17.20 -11.58 -9.37
CA GLU A 44 -18.34 -10.65 -9.18
C GLU A 44 -18.91 -10.68 -7.75
N GLU A 45 -18.65 -11.75 -7.01
CA GLU A 45 -19.10 -12.03 -5.64
C GLU A 45 -18.01 -11.76 -4.58
N ASP A 46 -16.83 -11.29 -5.01
CA ASP A 46 -15.70 -10.98 -4.12
C ASP A 46 -15.72 -9.51 -3.71
N VAL A 47 -15.70 -9.25 -2.40
CA VAL A 47 -15.61 -7.90 -1.82
C VAL A 47 -14.23 -7.69 -1.22
N LEU A 48 -13.50 -6.72 -1.73
CA LEU A 48 -12.28 -6.23 -1.10
C LEU A 48 -12.65 -5.50 0.20
N GLU A 49 -12.52 -6.19 1.33
CA GLU A 49 -12.83 -5.63 2.65
C GLU A 49 -11.69 -4.77 3.18
N ARG A 50 -10.44 -5.17 2.90
CA ARG A 50 -9.29 -4.44 3.42
C ARG A 50 -8.06 -4.59 2.54
N CYS A 51 -7.34 -3.50 2.34
CA CYS A 51 -6.02 -3.51 1.73
C CYS A 51 -5.12 -2.54 2.50
N ARG A 52 -3.99 -3.03 3.03
CA ARG A 52 -3.04 -2.19 3.77
C ARG A 52 -1.63 -2.76 3.72
N ALA A 53 -0.64 -1.89 3.80
CA ALA A 53 0.71 -2.30 4.15
C ALA A 53 0.76 -2.72 5.64
N VAL A 54 1.26 -3.92 5.91
CA VAL A 54 1.43 -4.47 7.27
C VAL A 54 2.89 -4.48 7.73
N ASP A 55 3.81 -4.51 6.77
CA ASP A 55 5.24 -4.46 7.01
C ASP A 55 5.91 -3.59 5.96
N LEU A 56 6.96 -2.87 6.35
CA LEU A 56 7.70 -2.02 5.45
C LEU A 56 9.15 -1.92 5.89
N ASP A 57 10.04 -2.09 4.91
CA ASP A 57 11.47 -2.09 5.10
C ASP A 57 12.19 -1.36 3.95
N GLY A 58 13.49 -1.16 4.07
CA GLY A 58 14.28 -0.46 3.06
C GLY A 58 14.30 -1.14 1.69
N THR A 59 13.90 -2.40 1.56
CA THR A 59 13.90 -3.13 0.29
C THR A 59 12.51 -3.31 -0.32
N GLY A 60 11.45 -3.01 0.44
CA GLY A 60 10.08 -3.19 -0.02
C GLY A 60 9.04 -3.02 1.07
N PHE A 61 7.83 -3.48 0.79
CA PHE A 61 6.74 -3.52 1.74
C PHE A 61 5.89 -4.78 1.55
N THR A 62 5.27 -5.25 2.63
CA THR A 62 4.30 -6.34 2.60
C THR A 62 2.91 -5.75 2.69
N LEU A 63 2.08 -6.10 1.71
CA LEU A 63 0.70 -5.68 1.59
C LEU A 63 -0.20 -6.86 1.96
N GLU A 64 -1.10 -6.61 2.90
CA GLU A 64 -2.17 -7.51 3.32
C GLU A 64 -3.46 -7.09 2.62
N THR A 65 -4.07 -8.04 1.91
CA THR A 65 -5.35 -7.92 1.24
C THR A 65 -6.31 -8.89 1.89
N ILE A 66 -7.49 -8.42 2.27
CA ILE A 66 -8.58 -9.24 2.79
C ILE A 66 -9.71 -9.14 1.80
N VAL A 67 -10.04 -10.28 1.19
CA VAL A 67 -11.15 -10.43 0.27
C VAL A 67 -12.15 -11.35 0.92
N CYS A 68 -13.38 -10.89 1.11
CA CYS A 68 -14.45 -11.74 1.61
C CYS A 68 -15.38 -12.09 0.44
N HIS A 69 -15.70 -13.38 0.32
CA HIS A 69 -16.74 -13.84 -0.59
C HIS A 69 -18.13 -13.49 -0.02
N ASP A 70 -19.11 -13.20 -0.87
CA ASP A 70 -20.48 -12.82 -0.49
C ASP A 70 -21.19 -13.85 0.42
N ASP A 71 -20.74 -15.11 0.44
CA ASP A 71 -21.15 -16.11 1.43
C ASP A 71 -20.83 -15.68 2.88
N GLY A 72 -19.98 -14.67 3.09
CA GLY A 72 -19.71 -14.03 4.39
C GLY A 72 -18.99 -14.91 5.42
N GLU A 73 -18.79 -16.20 5.11
CA GLU A 73 -18.21 -17.19 6.00
C GLU A 73 -16.70 -17.38 5.79
N SER A 74 -16.16 -16.99 4.64
CA SER A 74 -14.74 -17.13 4.32
C SER A 74 -14.16 -15.84 3.74
N CYS A 75 -13.25 -15.24 4.51
CA CYS A 75 -12.39 -14.18 4.02
C CYS A 75 -11.01 -14.76 3.73
N ASP A 76 -10.58 -14.62 2.49
CA ASP A 76 -9.24 -14.97 2.07
C ASP A 76 -8.29 -13.82 2.41
N VAL A 77 -7.26 -14.12 3.18
CA VAL A 77 -6.22 -13.15 3.54
C VAL A 77 -5.00 -13.45 2.69
N SER A 78 -4.65 -12.50 1.82
CA SER A 78 -3.51 -12.60 0.94
C SER A 78 -2.45 -11.59 1.33
N GLU A 79 -1.27 -12.08 1.68
CA GLU A 79 -0.10 -11.25 1.94
C GLU A 79 0.85 -11.30 0.74
N ARG A 80 1.23 -10.14 0.23
CA ARG A 80 2.13 -10.02 -0.89
C ARG A 80 3.26 -9.05 -0.57
N ARG A 81 4.50 -9.52 -0.73
CA ARG A 81 5.67 -8.67 -0.66
C ARG A 81 5.94 -7.99 -2.00
N VAL A 82 6.00 -6.68 -1.99
CA VAL A 82 6.35 -5.82 -3.12
C VAL A 82 7.75 -5.27 -2.86
N LEU A 83 8.68 -5.53 -3.77
CA LEU A 83 10.05 -5.05 -3.65
C LEU A 83 10.20 -3.70 -4.35
N PHE A 84 10.98 -2.81 -3.74
CA PHE A 84 11.42 -1.59 -4.40
C PHE A 84 12.48 -1.92 -5.46
N ASN A 85 12.53 -1.12 -6.53
CA ASN A 85 13.50 -1.30 -7.60
C ASN A 85 14.95 -1.02 -7.14
N ARG A 86 15.10 -0.38 -5.97
CA ARG A 86 16.38 -0.13 -5.30
C ARG A 86 16.17 -0.22 -3.79
N SER A 87 17.23 -0.55 -3.07
CA SER A 87 17.25 -0.46 -1.61
C SER A 87 17.24 1.01 -1.19
N CYS A 88 16.25 1.36 -0.38
CA CYS A 88 16.07 2.64 0.30
C CYS A 88 16.74 2.57 1.67
N SER A 89 17.53 3.59 2.00
CA SER A 89 18.24 3.69 3.28
C SER A 89 17.64 4.76 4.20
N SER A 90 16.61 5.47 3.73
CA SER A 90 15.95 6.56 4.44
C SER A 90 14.45 6.56 4.17
N VAL A 91 13.69 7.11 5.10
CA VAL A 91 12.22 7.26 5.01
C VAL A 91 11.80 7.96 3.72
N GLU A 92 12.46 9.09 3.39
CA GLU A 92 12.18 9.86 2.18
C GLU A 92 12.39 9.03 0.90
N GLU A 93 13.38 8.14 0.88
CA GLU A 93 13.61 7.26 -0.26
C GLU A 93 12.51 6.20 -0.38
N ILE A 94 11.95 5.74 0.74
CA ILE A 94 10.84 4.79 0.74
C ILE A 94 9.57 5.48 0.25
N GLU A 95 9.30 6.70 0.71
CA GLU A 95 8.16 7.49 0.25
C GLU A 95 8.26 7.81 -1.24
N ASP A 96 9.43 8.24 -1.74
CA ASP A 96 9.66 8.46 -3.17
C ASP A 96 9.50 7.16 -3.97
N ALA A 97 10.02 6.03 -3.47
CA ALA A 97 9.87 4.73 -4.12
C ALA A 97 8.40 4.29 -4.19
N LEU A 98 7.64 4.42 -3.10
CA LEU A 98 6.21 4.13 -3.06
C LEU A 98 5.43 5.04 -4.01
N CYS A 99 5.72 6.34 -3.98
CA CYS A 99 5.08 7.32 -4.84
C CYS A 99 5.29 6.95 -6.31
N ARG A 100 6.52 6.63 -6.73
CA ARG A 100 6.81 6.17 -8.09
C ARG A 100 6.15 4.85 -8.44
N LEU A 101 6.14 3.89 -7.53
CA LEU A 101 5.59 2.55 -7.78
C LEU A 101 4.06 2.62 -7.96
N LEU A 102 3.40 3.51 -7.21
CA LEU A 102 1.95 3.70 -7.25
C LEU A 102 1.49 4.70 -8.33
N LEU A 103 2.29 5.72 -8.66
CA LEU A 103 1.98 6.71 -9.73
C LEU A 103 2.02 6.13 -11.15
N VAL A 104 2.76 5.03 -11.39
CA VAL A 104 2.90 4.44 -12.74
C VAL A 104 1.64 3.65 -13.15
N SER A 105 0.58 3.63 -12.34
CA SER A 105 -0.66 2.88 -12.61
C SER A 105 -1.79 3.68 -13.28
N ASP A 106 -1.52 4.91 -13.76
CA ASP A 106 -2.44 5.71 -14.61
C ASP A 106 -2.44 5.21 -16.06
#